data_AF-C6VVW5-F1
#
_entry.id   AF-C6VVW5-F1
#
_cell.length_a   1.000
_cell.length_b   1.000
_cell.length_c   1.000
_cell.angle_alpha   90.00
_cell.angle_beta   90.00
_cell.angle_gamma   90.00
#
_symmetry.space_group_name_H-M   'P 1'
#
loop_
_entity.id
_entity.type
_entity.pdbx_description
1 polymer ?
#
loop_
_entity_poly.entity_id
_entity_poly.type
_entity_poly.pdbx_seq_one_letter_code
_entity_poly.pdbx_strand_id
1 'polypeptide(L)'
;MVLYLVGALIDCTAVVALSAYYLYHLITKRELSEPRYYYWILVISISGVLIASLYYWWLGNLTTASILAWVMAVPVVVTLLFILLIIIFRPNWN
;
A
#
# COMPACT_ATOMS: atom_id res chain seq x y z
N MET A 1 6.03 -4.09 19.60
CA MET A 1 7.12 -4.18 18.58
C MET A 1 6.73 -5.07 17.41
N VAL A 2 6.32 -6.33 17.63
CA VAL A 2 5.84 -7.22 16.55
C VAL A 2 4.68 -6.62 15.75
N LEU A 3 3.65 -6.10 16.43
CA LEU A 3 2.49 -5.49 15.78
C LEU A 3 2.85 -4.31 14.85
N TYR A 4 3.85 -3.52 15.27
CA TYR A 4 4.38 -2.40 14.47
C TYR A 4 5.09 -2.90 13.22
N LEU A 5 5.97 -3.89 13.35
CA LEU A 5 6.71 -4.47 12.23
C LEU A 5 5.77 -5.06 11.17
N VAL A 6 4.68 -5.72 11.60
CA VAL A 6 3.67 -6.25 10.68
C VAL A 6 3.00 -5.14 9.88
N GLY A 7 2.54 -4.07 10.54
CA GLY A 7 1.95 -2.92 9.85
C GLY A 7 2.92 -2.28 8.85
N ALA A 8 4.16 -2.04 9.27
CA ALA A 8 5.19 -1.46 8.41
C ALA A 8 5.54 -2.35 7.21
N LEU A 9 5.56 -3.67 7.37
CA LEU A 9 5.77 -4.62 6.27
C LEU A 9 4.62 -4.59 5.25
N ILE A 10 3.37 -4.45 5.72
CA ILE A 10 2.21 -4.31 4.85
C ILE A 10 2.34 -3.04 4.00
N ASP A 11 2.69 -1.91 4.62
CA ASP A 11 2.88 -0.64 3.90
C ASP A 11 4.02 -0.73 2.87
N CYS A 12 5.16 -1.33 3.23
CA CYS A 12 6.27 -1.60 2.30
C CYS A 12 5.81 -2.45 1.11
N THR A 13 5.06 -3.52 1.39
CA THR A 13 4.55 -4.43 0.35
C THR A 13 3.57 -3.70 -0.57
N ALA A 14 2.73 -2.82 -0.02
CA ALA A 14 1.81 -2.01 -0.80
C ALA A 14 2.53 -1.07 -1.78
N VAL A 15 3.60 -0.39 -1.34
CA VAL A 15 4.43 0.47 -2.21
C VAL A 15 5.07 -0.34 -3.33
N VAL A 16 5.62 -1.52 -3.02
CA VAL A 16 6.23 -2.41 -4.02
C VAL A 16 5.18 -2.88 -5.03
N ALA A 17 4.00 -3.31 -4.56
CA ALA A 17 2.92 -3.79 -5.42
C ALA A 17 2.40 -2.69 -6.36
N LEU A 18 2.17 -1.48 -5.84
CA LEU A 18 1.81 -0.31 -6.64
C LEU A 18 2.87 -0.03 -7.71
N SER A 19 4.15 -0.04 -7.33
CA SER A 19 5.26 0.25 -8.25
C SER A 19 5.40 -0.82 -9.34
N ALA A 20 5.24 -2.09 -8.98
CA ALA A 20 5.24 -3.20 -9.92
C ALA A 20 4.05 -3.12 -10.90
N TYR A 21 2.86 -2.76 -10.42
CA TYR A 21 1.68 -2.55 -11.26
C TYR A 21 1.90 -1.41 -12.25
N TYR A 22 2.47 -0.30 -11.81
CA TYR A 22 2.80 0.83 -12.68
C TYR A 22 3.83 0.43 -13.75
N LEU A 23 4.87 -0.32 -13.37
CA LEU A 23 5.88 -0.82 -14.30
C LEU A 23 5.28 -1.77 -15.34
N TYR A 24 4.44 -2.71 -14.91
CA TYR A 24 3.70 -3.60 -15.79
C TYR A 24 2.85 -2.81 -16.80
N HIS A 25 2.10 -1.82 -16.32
CA HIS A 25 1.27 -0.98 -17.16
C HIS A 25 2.08 -0.21 -18.22
N LEU A 26 3.23 0.35 -17.83
CA LEU A 26 4.13 1.08 -18.70
C LEU A 26 4.74 0.18 -19.81
N ILE A 27 5.07 -1.07 -19.47
CA ILE A 27 5.59 -2.07 -20.42
C ILE A 27 4.50 -2.54 -21.39
N THR A 28 3.31 -2.89 -20.88
CA THR A 28 2.26 -3.55 -21.67
C THR A 28 1.43 -2.59 -22.50
N LYS A 29 1.04 -1.42 -21.95
CA LYS A 29 0.08 -0.54 -22.62
C LYS A 29 0.72 0.62 -23.39
N ARG A 30 2.00 0.95 -23.17
CA ARG A 30 2.78 2.05 -23.80
C ARG A 30 2.15 3.46 -23.80
N GLU A 31 0.87 3.61 -23.51
CA GLU A 31 0.14 4.86 -23.40
C GLU A 31 -0.06 5.21 -21.92
N LEU A 32 0.48 6.36 -21.54
CA LEU A 32 0.40 6.90 -20.18
C LEU A 32 -0.74 7.92 -20.10
N SER A 33 -1.95 7.52 -20.48
CA SER A 33 -3.13 8.37 -20.42
C SER A 33 -3.80 8.29 -19.05
N GLU A 34 -3.53 9.30 -18.21
CA GLU A 34 -4.26 9.76 -17.00
C GLU A 34 -4.01 9.16 -15.58
N PRO A 35 -3.70 7.87 -15.31
CA PRO A 35 -3.61 7.39 -13.93
C PRO A 35 -2.31 7.80 -13.22
N ARG A 36 -1.38 8.52 -13.88
CA ARG A 36 -0.10 8.94 -13.29
C ARG A 36 -0.28 9.75 -12.01
N TYR A 37 -1.22 10.68 -12.00
CA TYR A 37 -1.40 11.58 -10.86
C TYR A 37 -1.89 10.82 -9.63
N TYR A 38 -2.90 9.95 -9.79
CA TYR A 38 -3.41 9.09 -8.73
C TYR A 38 -2.36 8.09 -8.22
N TYR A 39 -1.54 7.53 -9.12
CA TYR A 39 -0.42 6.67 -8.74
C TYR A 39 0.58 7.41 -7.84
N TRP A 40 1.04 8.59 -8.26
CA TRP A 40 2.00 9.37 -7.47
C TRP A 40 1.43 9.82 -6.14
N ILE A 41 0.15 10.21 -6.08
CA ILE A 41 -0.53 10.52 -4.82
C ILE A 41 -0.47 9.31 -3.88
N LEU A 42 -0.86 8.13 -4.34
CA LEU A 42 -0.87 6.92 -3.49
C LEU A 42 0.53 6.57 -2.99
N VAL A 43 1.54 6.60 -3.86
CA VAL A 43 2.93 6.31 -3.48
C VAL A 43 3.43 7.33 -2.45
N ILE A 44 3.19 8.62 -2.65
CA ILE A 44 3.62 9.68 -1.73
C ILE A 44 2.89 9.54 -0.39
N SER A 45 1.58 9.28 -0.40
CA SER A 45 0.80 9.14 0.83
C SER A 45 1.28 7.96 1.67
N ILE A 46 1.44 6.77 1.07
CA ILE A 46 1.91 5.59 1.82
C ILE A 46 3.35 5.80 2.30
N SER A 47 4.24 6.30 1.44
CA SER A 47 5.65 6.54 1.80
C SER A 47 5.78 7.60 2.89
N GLY A 48 4.99 8.67 2.84
CA GLY A 48 5.02 9.74 3.83
C GLY A 48 4.61 9.26 5.22
N VAL A 49 3.56 8.44 5.32
CA VAL A 49 3.13 7.85 6.60
C VAL A 49 4.17 6.85 7.11
N LEU A 50 4.80 6.07 6.23
CA LEU A 50 5.85 5.12 6.58
C LEU A 50 7.09 5.83 7.15
N ILE A 51 7.51 6.93 6.52
CA ILE A 51 8.62 7.77 7.01
C ILE A 51 8.27 8.39 8.38
N ALA A 52 7.06 8.95 8.52
CA ALA A 52 6.62 9.51 9.79
C ALA A 52 6.59 8.45 10.90
N SER A 53 6.12 7.25 10.58
CA SER A 53 6.09 6.12 11.48
C SER A 53 7.50 5.69 11.93
N LEU A 54 8.47 5.61 11.00
CA LEU A 54 9.88 5.35 11.32
C LEU A 54 10.51 6.43 12.19
N TYR A 55 10.15 7.70 11.96
CA TYR A 55 10.62 8.82 12.78
C TYR A 55 10.16 8.70 14.24
N TYR A 56 8.88 8.39 14.47
CA TYR A 56 8.37 8.16 15.83
C TYR A 56 8.97 6.91 16.48
N TRP A 57 9.24 5.86 15.70
CA TRP A 57 9.94 4.68 16.19
C TRP A 57 11.35 5.03 16.65
N TRP A 58 12.08 5.83 15.87
CA TRP A 58 13.43 6.30 16.22
C TRP A 58 13.44 7.16 17.50
N LEU A 59 12.40 7.97 17.72
CA LEU A 59 12.20 8.72 18.97
C LEU A 59 11.78 7.85 20.17
N GLY A 60 11.61 6.54 20.00
CA GLY A 60 11.17 5.62 21.04
C GLY A 60 9.66 5.64 21.31
N ASN A 61 8.87 6.42 20.56
CA ASN A 61 7.42 6.46 20.68
C ASN A 61 6.76 5.36 19.82
N LEU A 62 6.82 4.12 20.32
CA LEU A 62 6.27 2.96 19.63
C LEU A 62 4.75 3.03 19.43
N THR A 63 4.02 3.69 20.32
CA THR A 63 2.56 3.78 20.25
C THR A 63 2.13 4.57 19.03
N THR A 64 2.68 5.78 18.85
CA THR A 64 2.38 6.62 17.68
C THR A 64 2.89 5.99 16.39
N ALA A 65 4.10 5.41 16.41
CA ALA A 65 4.64 4.70 15.26
C ALA A 65 3.71 3.56 14.80
N SER A 66 3.21 2.76 15.75
CA SER A 66 2.28 1.66 15.48
C SER A 66 0.95 2.16 14.94
N ILE A 67 0.38 3.23 15.50
CA ILE A 67 -0.87 3.80 14.98
C ILE A 67 -0.70 4.22 13.52
N LEU A 68 0.38 4.94 13.21
CA LEU A 68 0.63 5.42 11.84
C LEU A 68 0.79 4.28 10.84
N ALA A 69 1.53 3.21 11.19
CA ALA A 69 1.69 2.04 10.32
C ALA A 69 0.33 1.35 10.05
N TRP A 70 -0.54 1.25 11.06
CA TRP A 70 -1.83 0.59 10.90
C TRP A 70 -2.88 1.44 10.17
N VAL A 71 -2.78 2.77 10.21
CA VAL A 71 -3.68 3.68 9.47
C VAL A 71 -3.65 3.40 7.97
N MET A 72 -2.48 3.05 7.40
CA MET A 72 -2.35 2.73 5.97
C MET A 72 -2.49 1.23 5.69
N ALA A 73 -2.02 0.37 6.60
CA ALA A 73 -2.16 -1.08 6.43
C ALA A 73 -3.62 -1.55 6.39
N VAL A 74 -4.54 -0.95 7.16
CA VAL A 74 -5.95 -1.36 7.19
C VAL A 74 -6.63 -1.19 5.82
N PRO A 75 -6.62 -0.01 5.16
CA PRO A 75 -7.14 0.15 3.81
C PRO A 75 -6.56 -0.85 2.79
N VAL A 76 -5.26 -1.15 2.89
CA VAL A 76 -4.58 -2.12 2.01
C VAL A 76 -5.15 -3.53 2.22
N VAL A 77 -5.28 -3.98 3.47
CA VAL A 77 -5.84 -5.30 3.81
C VAL A 77 -7.29 -5.40 3.36
N VAL A 78 -8.11 -4.37 3.61
CA VAL A 78 -9.52 -4.33 3.18
C VAL A 78 -9.60 -4.43 1.65
N THR A 79 -8.78 -3.67 0.93
CA THR A 79 -8.74 -3.72 -0.55
C THR A 79 -8.35 -5.11 -1.05
N LEU A 80 -7.33 -5.74 -0.45
CA LEU A 80 -6.93 -7.12 -0.76
C LEU A 80 -8.06 -8.12 -0.54
N LEU A 81 -8.79 -8.00 0.58
CA LEU A 81 -9.95 -8.86 0.86
C LEU A 81 -11.02 -8.68 -0.21
N PHE A 82 -11.35 -7.45 -0.62
CA PHE A 82 -12.30 -7.22 -1.70
C PHE A 82 -11.84 -7.83 -3.02
N ILE A 83 -10.56 -7.68 -3.38
CA ILE A 83 -10.01 -8.31 -4.59
C ILE A 83 -10.13 -9.83 -4.52
N LEU A 84 -9.77 -10.43 -3.37
CA LEU A 84 -9.88 -11.88 -3.16
C LEU A 84 -11.34 -12.35 -3.25
N LEU A 85 -12.27 -11.62 -2.63
CA LEU A 85 -13.71 -11.91 -2.74
C LEU A 85 -14.18 -11.82 -4.19
N ILE A 86 -13.74 -10.81 -4.94
CA ILE A 86 -14.05 -10.68 -6.36
C ILE A 86 -13.50 -11.88 -7.14
N ILE A 87 -12.28 -12.35 -6.87
CA ILE A 87 -11.68 -13.51 -7.54
C ILE A 87 -12.45 -14.81 -7.20
N ILE A 88 -12.80 -15.02 -5.93
CA ILE A 88 -13.50 -16.23 -5.46
C ILE A 88 -14.95 -16.28 -5.97
N PHE A 89 -15.66 -15.15 -5.89
CA PHE A 89 -17.08 -15.05 -6.22
C PHE A 89 -17.37 -14.61 -7.66
N ARG A 90 -16.34 -14.42 -8.51
CA ARG A 90 -16.51 -14.36 -9.97
C ARG A 90 -16.13 -15.69 -10.63
N PRO A 91 -17.03 -16.69 -10.64
CA PRO A 91 -16.96 -17.71 -11.65
C PRO A 91 -17.44 -17.07 -12.98
N ASN A 92 -16.55 -16.99 -13.97
CA ASN A 92 -16.86 -16.67 -15.38
C ASN A 92 -17.31 -15.23 -15.70
N TRP A 93 -16.37 -14.30 -15.73
CA TRP A 93 -16.50 -13.11 -16.60
C TRP A 93 -16.01 -13.47 -18.00
N ASN A 94 -16.84 -14.21 -18.73
CA ASN A 94 -16.83 -14.29 -20.19
C ASN A 94 -17.90 -13.35 -20.73
#